data_AF-A0A645GB16-F1
#
_entry.id   AF-A0A645GB16-F1
#
_cell.length_a   1.000
_cell.length_b   1.000
_cell.length_c   1.000
_cell.angle_alpha   90.00
_cell.angle_beta   90.00
_cell.angle_gamma   90.00
#
_symmetry.space_group_name_H-M   'P 1'
#
loop_
_entity.id
_entity.type
_entity.pdbx_description
1 polymer ?
#
loop_
_entity_poly.entity_id
_entity_poly.type
_entity_poly.pdbx_seq_one_letter_code
_entity_poly.pdbx_strand_id
1 'polypeptide(L)'
;MLSSMLSAINIEPKSGVVSVLAGGSLALAQLKDIAGQYAPQLIVGSFVLASSGFPLQVIFGQVPIIWASSTDLTHRECMIAAVIGAILRLLTAALFASFLGFLYIK
;
A
#
# COMPACT_ATOMS: atom_id res chain seq x y z
N MET A 1 -6.64 13.51 6.01
CA MET A 1 -5.88 12.66 6.97
C MET A 1 -5.02 11.62 6.28
N LEU A 2 -5.59 10.63 5.56
CA LEU A 2 -4.80 9.60 4.86
C LEU A 2 -3.79 10.16 3.85
N SER A 3 -4.20 11.11 3.00
CA SER A 3 -3.33 11.77 2.03
C SER A 3 -2.10 12.43 2.65
N SER A 4 -2.26 13.10 3.80
CA SER A 4 -1.16 13.74 4.52
C SER A 4 -0.19 12.73 5.14
N MET A 5 -0.71 11.59 5.62
CA MET A 5 0.12 10.50 6.14
C MET A 5 0.94 9.83 5.04
N LEU A 6 0.35 9.65 3.85
CA LEU A 6 1.03 9.06 2.69
C LEU A 6 2.15 9.98 2.18
N SER A 7 1.90 11.29 2.07
CA SER A 7 2.96 12.26 1.76
C SER A 7 4.12 12.21 2.75
N ALA A 8 3.83 12.04 4.04
CA ALA A 8 4.87 11.98 5.08
C ALA A 8 5.79 10.76 4.97
N ILE A 9 5.38 9.70 4.25
CA ILE A 9 6.17 8.48 4.04
C ILE A 9 6.63 8.32 2.58
N ASN A 10 6.76 9.43 1.85
CA ASN A 10 7.18 9.46 0.46
C ASN A 10 6.25 8.69 -0.51
N ILE A 11 4.94 8.80 -0.30
CA ILE A 11 3.93 8.26 -1.21
C ILE A 11 3.10 9.41 -1.78
N GLU A 12 2.90 9.41 -3.10
CA GLU A 12 2.04 10.35 -3.80
C GLU A 12 0.58 10.13 -3.35
N PRO A 13 -0.10 11.15 -2.81
CA PRO A 13 -1.38 10.96 -2.14
C PRO A 13 -2.51 10.41 -3.00
N LYS A 14 -2.60 10.82 -4.27
CA LYS A 14 -3.73 10.51 -5.14
C LYS A 14 -3.69 9.04 -5.57
N SER A 15 -2.56 8.60 -6.11
CA SER A 15 -2.30 7.21 -6.46
C SER A 15 -2.18 6.30 -5.25
N GLY A 16 -1.60 6.78 -4.14
CA GLY A 16 -1.51 6.03 -2.89
C GLY A 16 -2.88 5.73 -2.28
N VAL A 17 -3.81 6.69 -2.29
CA VAL A 17 -5.20 6.45 -1.85
C VAL A 17 -5.89 5.42 -2.75
N VAL A 18 -5.73 5.53 -4.07
CA VAL A 18 -6.30 4.56 -5.03
C VAL A 18 -5.71 3.17 -4.81
N SER A 19 -4.42 3.07 -4.52
CA SER A 19 -3.76 1.79 -4.22
C SER A 19 -4.33 1.11 -2.98
N VAL A 20 -4.71 1.89 -1.97
CA VAL A 20 -5.23 1.38 -0.68
C VAL A 20 -6.72 1.03 -0.79
N LEU A 21 -7.49 1.83 -1.53
CA LEU A 21 -8.96 1.76 -1.53
C LEU A 21 -9.55 1.05 -2.74
N ALA A 22 -8.99 1.24 -3.94
CA ALA A 22 -9.55 0.72 -5.19
C ALA A 22 -8.73 -0.45 -5.76
N GLY A 23 -7.42 -0.49 -5.46
CA GLY A 23 -6.54 -1.59 -5.83
C GLY A 23 -5.30 -1.15 -6.61
N GLY A 24 -4.30 -2.03 -6.59
CA GLY A 24 -2.96 -1.76 -7.12
C GLY A 24 -2.90 -1.56 -8.64
N SER A 25 -3.68 -2.30 -9.41
CA SER A 25 -3.69 -2.22 -10.88
C SER A 25 -4.19 -0.86 -11.39
N LEU A 26 -5.25 -0.33 -10.77
CA LEU A 26 -5.77 1.00 -11.08
C LEU A 26 -4.79 2.10 -10.67
N ALA A 27 -4.16 1.95 -9.50
CA ALA A 27 -3.15 2.90 -9.03
C ALA A 27 -1.91 2.95 -9.93
N LEU A 28 -1.44 1.80 -10.42
CA LEU A 28 -0.33 1.72 -11.38
C LEU A 28 -0.65 2.37 -12.72
N ALA A 29 -1.87 2.17 -13.22
CA ALA A 29 -2.32 2.81 -14.46
C ALA A 29 -2.28 4.35 -14.34
N GLN A 30 -2.78 4.88 -13.22
CA GLN A 30 -2.75 6.32 -12.95
C GLN A 30 -1.34 6.85 -12.67
N LEU A 31 -0.47 6.04 -12.07
CA LEU A 31 0.91 6.42 -11.78
C LEU A 31 1.68 6.78 -13.04
N LYS A 32 1.43 6.04 -14.13
CA LYS A 32 2.05 6.27 -15.44
C LYS A 32 1.76 7.69 -15.96
N ASP A 33 0.56 8.19 -15.71
CA ASP A 33 0.11 9.50 -16.19
C ASP A 33 0.69 10.67 -15.37
N ILE A 34 1.13 10.40 -14.13
CA ILE A 34 1.62 11.43 -13.20
C ILE A 34 3.13 11.33 -12.89
N ALA A 35 3.82 10.28 -13.36
CA ALA A 35 5.22 9.99 -13.03
C ALA A 35 6.21 11.14 -13.32
N GLY A 36 5.93 11.98 -14.32
CA GLY A 36 6.78 13.14 -14.68
C GLY A 36 6.46 14.44 -13.93
N GLN A 37 5.44 14.46 -13.08
CA GLN A 37 4.91 15.68 -12.46
C GLN A 37 5.25 15.82 -10.96
N TYR A 38 5.81 14.77 -10.36
CA TYR A 38 6.10 14.71 -8.93
C TYR A 38 7.55 14.29 -8.67
N ALA A 39 8.03 14.57 -7.45
CA ALA A 39 9.36 14.16 -7.03
C ALA A 39 9.54 12.63 -7.21
N PRO A 40 10.66 12.16 -7.77
CA PRO A 40 10.86 10.73 -8.07
C PRO A 40 10.65 9.81 -6.87
N GLN A 41 10.97 10.28 -5.66
CA GLN A 41 10.78 9.55 -4.40
C GLN A 41 9.30 9.22 -4.14
N LEU A 42 8.39 10.16 -4.43
CA LEU A 42 6.94 9.97 -4.28
C LEU A 42 6.39 8.96 -5.29
N ILE A 43 6.94 8.97 -6.51
CA ILE A 43 6.56 8.03 -7.56
C ILE A 43 7.03 6.62 -7.21
N VAL A 44 8.27 6.46 -6.74
CA VAL A 44 8.79 5.15 -6.31
C VAL A 44 7.97 4.58 -5.14
N GLY A 45 7.67 5.37 -4.11
CA GLY A 45 6.86 4.89 -2.99
C GLY A 45 5.45 4.47 -3.39
N SER A 46 4.83 5.23 -4.29
CA SER A 46 3.50 4.91 -4.82
C SER A 46 3.52 3.69 -5.73
N PHE A 47 4.56 3.52 -6.55
CA PHE A 47 4.77 2.33 -7.37
C PHE A 47 4.90 1.08 -6.50
N VAL A 48 5.68 1.14 -5.42
CA VAL A 48 5.86 0.00 -4.50
C VAL A 48 4.55 -0.30 -3.75
N LEU A 49 3.81 0.73 -3.33
CA LEU A 49 2.50 0.56 -2.68
C LEU A 49 1.47 -0.08 -3.61
N ALA A 50 1.41 0.39 -4.87
CA ALA A 50 0.50 -0.12 -5.89
C ALA A 50 0.85 -1.55 -6.31
N SER A 51 2.13 -1.85 -6.50
CA SER A 51 2.60 -3.17 -6.94
C SER A 51 2.44 -4.27 -5.90
N SER A 52 2.30 -3.92 -4.63
CA SER A 52 2.18 -4.94 -3.58
C SER A 52 0.77 -5.58 -3.52
N GLY A 53 -0.23 -5.02 -4.23
CA GLY A 53 -1.67 -5.40 -4.28
C GLY A 53 -2.36 -5.99 -3.02
N PHE A 54 -3.12 -5.21 -2.22
CA PHE A 54 -4.13 -5.72 -1.25
C PHE A 54 -5.01 -4.54 -0.76
N PRO A 55 -6.24 -4.35 -1.25
CA PRO A 55 -7.14 -3.29 -0.79
C PRO A 55 -7.66 -3.56 0.63
N LEU A 56 -7.94 -2.51 1.41
CA LEU A 56 -8.51 -2.63 2.77
C LEU A 56 -9.80 -3.46 2.81
N GLN A 57 -10.55 -3.47 1.71
CA GLN A 57 -11.75 -4.27 1.54
C GLN A 57 -11.50 -5.78 1.68
N VAL A 58 -10.30 -6.25 1.35
CA VAL A 58 -9.91 -7.66 1.52
C VAL A 58 -9.72 -7.98 3.00
N ILE A 59 -9.11 -7.07 3.78
CA ILE A 59 -8.87 -7.21 5.23
C ILE A 59 -10.19 -7.27 6.01
N PHE A 60 -11.12 -6.36 5.73
CA PHE A 60 -12.35 -6.24 6.51
C PHE A 60 -13.50 -7.13 6.00
N GLY A 61 -13.47 -7.53 4.73
CA GLY A 61 -14.54 -8.33 4.12
C GLY A 61 -14.16 -9.78 3.89
N GLN A 62 -13.07 -10.02 3.17
CA GLN A 62 -12.78 -11.34 2.58
C GLN A 62 -11.94 -12.23 3.48
N VAL A 63 -10.93 -11.69 4.16
CA VAL A 63 -10.00 -12.48 5.00
C VAL A 63 -10.73 -13.19 6.15
N PRO A 64 -11.61 -12.54 6.94
CA PRO A 64 -12.29 -13.23 8.03
C PRO A 64 -13.17 -14.39 7.52
N ILE A 65 -13.85 -14.22 6.37
CA ILE A 65 -14.73 -15.23 5.78
C ILE A 65 -13.95 -16.46 5.32
N ILE A 66 -12.85 -16.26 4.58
CA ILE A 66 -12.07 -17.36 4.01
C ILE A 66 -11.26 -18.10 5.08
N TRP A 67 -10.74 -17.38 6.07
CA TRP A 67 -9.85 -17.97 7.07
C TRP A 67 -10.61 -18.65 8.20
N ALA A 68 -11.78 -18.11 8.60
CA ALA A 68 -12.64 -18.80 9.56
C ALA A 68 -13.16 -20.15 9.03
N SER A 69 -13.24 -20.34 7.70
CA SER A 69 -13.61 -21.65 7.12
C SER A 69 -12.43 -22.62 6.96
N SER A 70 -11.20 -22.16 7.17
CA SER A 70 -9.97 -22.89 6.79
C SER A 70 -8.98 -23.06 7.95
N THR A 71 -9.21 -22.39 9.08
CA THR A 71 -8.34 -22.38 10.26
C THR A 71 -9.19 -22.28 11.53
N ASP A 72 -8.62 -22.69 12.67
CA ASP A 72 -9.27 -22.53 13.99
C ASP A 72 -9.15 -21.10 14.56
N LEU A 73 -8.61 -20.15 13.77
CA LEU A 73 -8.48 -18.77 14.17
C LEU A 73 -9.86 -18.12 14.27
N THR A 74 -10.06 -17.38 15.36
CA THR A 74 -11.25 -16.55 15.51
C THR A 74 -11.22 -15.38 14.52
N HIS A 75 -12.39 -14.83 14.21
CA HIS A 75 -12.52 -13.64 13.34
C HIS A 75 -11.60 -12.49 13.80
N ARG A 76 -11.44 -12.32 15.12
CA ARG A 76 -10.59 -11.27 15.71
C ARG A 76 -9.11 -11.53 15.44
N GLU A 77 -8.64 -12.76 15.55
CA GLU A 77 -7.24 -13.14 15.29
C GLU A 77 -6.91 -13.00 13.80
N CYS A 78 -7.83 -13.40 12.91
CA CYS A 78 -7.70 -13.18 11.47
C CYS A 78 -7.58 -11.69 11.12
N MET A 79 -8.38 -10.83 11.75
CA MET A 79 -8.27 -9.38 11.54
C MET A 79 -6.95 -8.81 12.04
N ILE A 80 -6.49 -9.21 13.22
CA ILE A 80 -5.21 -8.75 13.78
C ILE A 80 -4.06 -9.15 12.85
N ALA A 81 -4.03 -10.40 12.39
CA ALA A 81 -3.02 -10.88 11.44
C ALA A 81 -3.04 -10.08 10.13
N ALA A 82 -4.22 -9.80 9.60
CA ALA A 82 -4.39 -9.02 8.37
C ALA A 82 -3.91 -7.56 8.53
N VAL A 83 -4.18 -6.92 9.68
CA VAL A 83 -3.70 -5.56 9.99
C VAL A 83 -2.18 -5.53 10.13
N ILE A 84 -1.57 -6.53 10.79
CA ILE A 84 -0.11 -6.65 10.90
C ILE A 84 0.53 -6.74 9.51
N GLY A 85 -0.02 -7.57 8.62
CA GLY A 85 0.46 -7.68 7.24
C GLY A 85 0.36 -6.36 6.47
N ALA A 86 -0.71 -5.60 6.65
CA ALA A 86 -0.89 -4.28 6.04
C ALA A 86 0.14 -3.25 6.53
N ILE A 87 0.43 -3.26 7.83
CA ILE A 87 1.44 -2.36 8.43
C ILE A 87 2.83 -2.71 7.90
N LEU A 88 3.23 -3.99 7.94
CA LEU A 88 4.53 -4.45 7.45
C LEU A 88 4.75 -4.04 5.99
N ARG A 89 3.70 -4.15 5.16
CA ARG A 89 3.74 -3.72 3.77
C ARG A 89 4.00 -2.22 3.61
N LEU A 90 3.32 -1.36 4.38
CA LEU A 90 3.56 0.09 4.33
C LEU A 90 5.00 0.41 4.75
N LEU A 91 5.51 -0.27 5.78
CA LEU A 91 6.88 -0.12 6.24
C LEU A 91 7.88 -0.57 5.16
N THR A 92 7.65 -1.71 4.52
CA THR A 92 8.50 -2.19 3.41
C THR A 92 8.48 -1.21 2.24
N ALA A 93 7.31 -0.69 1.87
CA ALA A 93 7.21 0.31 0.79
C ALA A 93 7.97 1.59 1.11
N ALA A 94 7.81 2.13 2.32
CA ALA A 94 8.53 3.33 2.76
C ALA A 94 10.04 3.09 2.83
N LEU A 95 10.47 1.91 3.30
CA LEU A 95 11.89 1.54 3.38
C LEU A 95 12.52 1.48 1.99
N PHE A 96 11.90 0.75 1.05
CA PHE A 96 12.43 0.65 -0.31
C PHE A 96 12.37 2.00 -1.05
N ALA A 97 11.31 2.79 -0.87
CA ALA A 97 11.23 4.12 -1.45
C ALA A 97 12.38 5.03 -0.97
N SER A 98 12.66 5.01 0.34
CA SER A 98 13.74 5.80 0.94
C SER A 98 15.13 5.28 0.53
N PHE A 99 15.32 3.97 0.53
CA PHE A 99 16.59 3.33 0.16
C PHE A 99 16.92 3.52 -1.33
N LEU A 100 15.96 3.26 -2.23
CA LEU A 100 16.15 3.47 -3.67
C LEU A 100 16.25 4.96 -4.01
N GLY A 101 15.50 5.81 -3.28
CA GLY A 101 15.66 7.26 -3.30
C GLY A 101 17.10 7.66 -3.02
N PHE A 102 17.67 7.19 -1.91
CA PHE A 102 19.06 7.46 -1.55
C PHE A 102 20.08 6.92 -2.58
N LEU A 103 19.85 5.72 -3.13
CA LEU A 103 20.84 5.02 -3.96
C LEU A 103 20.87 5.53 -5.42
N TYR A 104 19.72 5.86 -6.00
CA TYR A 104 19.59 6.11 -7.44
C TYR A 104 19.04 7.49 -7.81
N ILE A 105 18.42 8.21 -6.86
CA ILE A 105 17.84 9.53 -7.11
C ILE A 105 18.74 10.56 -6.41
N LYS A 106 19.64 11.19 -7.19
CA LYS A 106 20.46 12.32 -6.74
C LYS A 106 19.66 13.61 -6.65
#